data_AF-A0A0D2MBU3-F1
#
_entry.id   AF-A0A0D2MBU3-F1
#
_cell.length_a   1.000
_cell.length_b   1.000
_cell.length_c   1.000
_cell.angle_alpha   90.00
_cell.angle_beta   90.00
_cell.angle_gamma   90.00
#
_symmetry.space_group_name_H-M   'P 1'
#
loop_
_entity.id
_entity.type
_entity.pdbx_description
1 polymer ?
#
loop_
_entity_poly.entity_id
_entity_poly.type
_entity_poly.pdbx_seq_one_letter_code
_entity_poly.pdbx_strand_id
1 'polypeptide(L)'
;MAGLLYRRVALAALDAGTALNDEPALAALAAALPPPAPADAARLRGEGVGQAASQVSALPRVRAALLEAQRDFARRPPAPFKGAVLDGRDVGTVVCPDADAKLFVTASLEVRARRRLAELVEVESMQQQQQQQQQQQQQQQQQQQQEGGGTAAAAATPTAGGAGAGASAPPTYEQVLSAMRERDARDAARAAAPLRPAGDALVLDTTDLTIEGALAAALAHVERRARAAAAAASSAGRGF
;
A
#
# COMPACT_ATOMS: atom_id res chain seq x y z
N MET A 1 4.02 1.07 6.95
CA MET A 1 5.12 2.05 6.76
C MET A 1 6.09 1.60 5.67
N ALA A 2 6.66 0.38 5.70
CA ALA A 2 7.61 -0.07 4.67
C ALA A 2 7.01 -0.13 3.25
N GLY A 3 5.81 -0.70 3.08
CA GLY A 3 5.12 -0.73 1.78
C GLY A 3 4.77 0.66 1.21
N LEU A 4 4.54 1.64 2.08
CA LEU A 4 4.27 3.02 1.67
C LEU A 4 5.54 3.72 1.20
N LEU A 5 6.70 3.49 1.83
CA LEU A 5 7.97 4.12 1.42
C LEU A 5 8.31 3.79 -0.04
N TYR A 6 8.22 2.52 -0.44
CA TYR A 6 8.47 2.14 -1.83
C TYR A 6 7.44 2.72 -2.80
N ARG A 7 6.17 2.85 -2.40
CA ARG A 7 5.14 3.55 -3.19
C ARG A 7 5.44 5.03 -3.35
N ARG A 8 6.05 5.66 -2.35
CA ARG A 8 6.44 7.06 -2.42
C ARG A 8 7.64 7.28 -3.34
N VAL A 9 8.65 6.40 -3.29
CA VAL A 9 9.75 6.43 -4.27
C VAL A 9 9.21 6.22 -5.68
N ALA A 10 8.31 5.24 -5.86
CA ALA A 10 7.68 4.99 -7.15
C ALA A 10 6.87 6.20 -7.64
N LEU A 11 6.08 6.84 -6.77
CA LEU A 11 5.33 8.04 -7.12
C LEU A 11 6.26 9.18 -7.53
N ALA A 12 7.31 9.44 -6.74
CA ALA A 12 8.30 10.47 -7.06
C ALA A 12 9.02 10.20 -8.39
N ALA A 13 9.35 8.93 -8.67
CA ALA A 13 9.96 8.54 -9.93
C ALA A 13 9.02 8.77 -11.12
N LEU A 14 7.74 8.41 -10.99
CA LEU A 14 6.72 8.64 -12.02
C LEU A 14 6.52 10.14 -12.28
N ASP A 15 6.46 10.95 -11.23
CA ASP A 15 6.28 12.40 -11.33
C ASP A 15 7.49 13.09 -11.96
N ALA A 16 8.70 12.58 -11.70
CA ALA A 16 9.94 13.08 -12.26
C ALA A 16 10.29 12.46 -13.63
N GLY A 17 9.49 11.53 -14.16
CA GLY A 17 9.81 10.80 -15.39
C GLY A 17 11.07 9.92 -15.29
N THR A 18 11.48 9.53 -14.08
CA THR A 18 12.66 8.68 -13.84
C THR A 18 12.35 7.23 -14.21
N ALA A 19 13.22 6.61 -14.99
CA ALA A 19 13.05 5.22 -15.40
C ALA A 19 13.11 4.26 -14.20
N LEU A 20 12.17 3.31 -14.11
CA LEU A 20 12.07 2.38 -12.97
C LEU A 20 13.20 1.34 -12.87
N ASN A 21 14.07 1.28 -13.89
CA ASN A 21 15.28 0.47 -13.92
C ASN A 21 16.56 1.28 -13.65
N ASP A 22 16.48 2.60 -13.49
CA ASP A 22 17.62 3.45 -13.12
C ASP A 22 17.83 3.40 -11.60
N GLU A 23 18.46 2.32 -11.14
CA GLU A 23 18.69 2.08 -9.73
C GLU A 23 19.49 3.21 -9.02
N PRO A 24 20.57 3.78 -9.59
CA PRO A 24 21.24 4.94 -9.01
C PRO A 24 20.31 6.14 -8.80
N ALA A 25 19.51 6.53 -9.80
CA ALA A 25 18.61 7.67 -9.70
C ALA A 25 17.49 7.41 -8.66
N LEU A 26 16.93 6.21 -8.65
CA LEU A 26 15.91 5.81 -7.67
C LEU A 26 16.45 5.79 -6.24
N ALA A 27 17.71 5.38 -6.04
CA ALA A 27 18.35 5.42 -4.73
C ALA A 27 18.55 6.85 -4.24
N ALA A 28 18.90 7.79 -5.12
CA ALA A 28 18.99 9.21 -4.79
C ALA A 28 17.61 9.80 -4.42
N LEU A 29 16.56 9.47 -5.18
CA LEU A 29 15.18 9.84 -4.85
C LEU A 29 14.74 9.28 -3.49
N ALA A 30 15.11 8.03 -3.18
CA ALA A 30 14.81 7.41 -1.90
C ALA A 30 15.52 8.08 -0.72
N ALA A 31 16.78 8.52 -0.90
CA ALA A 31 17.53 9.23 0.13
C ALA A 31 17.02 10.66 0.38
N ALA A 32 16.51 11.33 -0.67
CA ALA A 32 16.00 12.69 -0.61
C ALA A 32 14.48 12.77 -0.39
N LEU A 33 13.83 11.66 -0.04
CA LEU A 33 12.38 11.56 -0.02
C LEU A 33 11.77 12.52 1.02
N PRO A 34 10.91 13.48 0.64
CA PRO A 34 10.26 14.39 1.59
C PRO A 34 9.34 13.63 2.55
N PRO A 35 8.65 14.25 3.53
CA PRO A 35 7.48 13.65 4.17
C PRO A 35 6.31 13.51 3.17
N PRO A 36 5.38 12.54 3.33
CA PRO A 36 4.24 12.39 2.45
C PRO A 36 3.28 13.58 2.57
N ALA A 37 2.86 14.17 1.46
CA ALA A 37 1.82 15.19 1.45
C ALA A 37 0.43 14.52 1.57
N PRO A 38 -0.54 15.11 2.30
CA PRO A 38 -1.90 14.58 2.38
C PRO A 38 -2.58 14.39 1.02
N ALA A 39 -2.27 15.27 0.06
CA ALA A 39 -2.80 15.21 -1.31
C ALA A 39 -2.39 13.94 -2.07
N ASP A 40 -1.25 13.32 -1.73
CA ASP A 40 -0.78 12.12 -2.41
C ASP A 40 -1.45 10.83 -1.91
N ALA A 41 -2.27 10.88 -0.85
CA ALA A 41 -2.82 9.68 -0.22
C ALA A 41 -3.61 8.79 -1.19
N ALA A 42 -4.42 9.40 -2.08
CA ALA A 42 -5.17 8.66 -3.10
C ALA A 42 -4.23 8.06 -4.16
N ARG A 43 -3.26 8.84 -4.63
CA ARG A 43 -2.28 8.44 -5.67
C ARG A 43 -1.41 7.28 -5.19
N LEU A 44 -0.96 7.33 -3.93
CA LEU A 44 -0.16 6.27 -3.30
C LEU A 44 -0.89 4.93 -3.25
N ARG A 45 -2.23 4.92 -3.19
CA ARG A 45 -3.04 3.69 -3.22
C ARG A 45 -3.36 3.21 -4.64
N GLY A 46 -3.09 4.02 -5.66
CA GLY A 46 -3.33 3.69 -7.05
C GLY A 46 -2.58 2.45 -7.55
N GLU A 47 -3.15 1.77 -8.53
CA GLU A 47 -2.60 0.53 -9.06
C GLU A 47 -1.25 0.74 -9.77
N GLY A 48 -1.15 1.76 -10.63
CA GLY A 48 0.11 2.08 -11.33
C GLY A 48 1.28 2.33 -10.37
N VAL A 49 1.03 3.04 -9.28
CA VAL A 49 2.03 3.25 -8.21
C VAL A 49 2.37 1.94 -7.50
N GLY A 50 1.37 1.07 -7.27
CA GLY A 50 1.59 -0.26 -6.69
C GLY A 50 2.48 -1.16 -7.55
N GLN A 51 2.26 -1.16 -8.87
CA GLN A 51 3.08 -1.91 -9.82
C GLN A 51 4.51 -1.36 -9.87
N ALA A 52 4.67 -0.04 -9.95
CA ALA A 52 5.97 0.61 -9.93
C ALA A 52 6.72 0.34 -8.60
N ALA A 53 6.04 0.40 -7.45
CA ALA A 53 6.62 0.07 -6.15
C ALA A 53 7.12 -1.38 -6.06
N SER A 54 6.43 -2.32 -6.72
CA SER A 54 6.90 -3.71 -6.82
C SER A 54 8.26 -3.79 -7.53
N GLN A 55 8.46 -3.02 -8.60
CA GLN A 55 9.74 -2.98 -9.32
C GLN A 55 10.84 -2.30 -8.49
N VAL A 56 10.55 -1.10 -7.99
CA VAL A 56 11.50 -0.29 -7.20
C VAL A 56 11.99 -1.03 -5.95
N SER A 57 11.10 -1.75 -5.26
CA SER A 57 11.47 -2.51 -4.04
C SER A 57 12.36 -3.74 -4.30
N ALA A 58 12.57 -4.14 -5.54
CA ALA A 58 13.50 -5.21 -5.90
C ALA A 58 14.95 -4.73 -5.99
N LEU A 59 15.19 -3.42 -6.06
CA LEU A 59 16.50 -2.81 -6.32
C LEU A 59 17.32 -2.64 -5.03
N PRO A 60 18.46 -3.35 -4.87
CA PRO A 60 19.27 -3.33 -3.65
C PRO A 60 19.65 -1.93 -3.13
N ARG A 61 20.06 -1.00 -3.99
CA ARG A 61 20.48 0.35 -3.59
C ARG A 61 19.32 1.18 -3.05
N VAL A 62 18.13 1.02 -3.63
CA VAL A 62 16.90 1.66 -3.12
C VAL A 62 16.56 1.12 -1.74
N ARG A 63 16.64 -0.20 -1.56
CA ARG A 63 16.39 -0.83 -0.26
C ARG A 63 17.38 -0.34 0.79
N ALA A 64 18.67 -0.27 0.45
CA ALA A 64 19.71 0.23 1.34
C ALA A 64 19.45 1.68 1.77
N ALA A 65 19.03 2.55 0.84
CA ALA A 65 18.71 3.95 1.13
C ALA A 65 17.52 4.11 2.10
N LEU A 66 16.54 3.20 2.06
CA LEU A 66 15.34 3.26 2.92
C LEU A 66 15.47 2.50 4.24
N LEU A 67 16.46 1.62 4.37
CA LEU A 67 16.57 0.68 5.49
C LEU A 67 16.70 1.40 6.83
N GLU A 68 17.54 2.44 6.90
CA GLU A 68 17.77 3.15 8.16
C GLU A 68 16.52 3.90 8.61
N ALA A 69 15.79 4.54 7.69
CA ALA A 69 14.53 5.21 8.02
C ALA A 69 13.47 4.21 8.57
N GLN A 70 13.42 2.99 8.04
CA GLN A 70 12.53 1.93 8.53
C GLN A 70 12.91 1.46 9.94
N ARG A 71 14.21 1.24 10.17
CA ARG A 71 14.74 0.85 11.49
C ARG A 71 14.57 1.95 12.54
N ASP A 72 14.80 3.19 12.13
CA ASP A 72 14.58 4.35 12.99
C ASP A 72 13.14 4.48 13.43
N PHE A 73 12.17 4.28 12.53
CA PHE A 73 10.75 4.27 12.90
C PHE A 73 10.42 3.15 13.90
N ALA A 74 11.03 1.97 13.76
CA ALA A 74 10.85 0.87 14.69
C ALA A 74 11.44 1.17 16.08
N ARG A 75 12.63 1.77 16.14
CA ARG A 75 13.31 2.11 17.40
C ARG A 75 12.76 3.37 18.07
N ARG A 76 12.26 4.33 17.28
CA ARG A 76 11.78 5.64 17.72
C ARG A 76 10.38 5.89 17.17
N PRO A 77 9.37 5.15 17.66
CA PRO A 77 8.00 5.39 17.27
C PRO A 77 7.57 6.82 17.62
N PRO A 78 6.75 7.47 16.78
CA PRO A 78 6.24 8.81 17.09
C PRO A 78 5.38 8.78 18.35
N ALA A 79 5.45 9.84 19.15
CA ALA A 79 4.55 10.01 20.28
C ALA A 79 3.07 10.01 19.83
N PRO A 80 2.13 9.49 20.64
CA PRO A 80 2.28 8.95 22.00
C PRO A 80 2.57 7.44 22.04
N PHE A 81 2.93 6.83 20.90
CA PHE A 81 3.02 5.38 20.80
C PHE A 81 4.29 4.84 21.46
N LYS A 82 4.15 3.73 22.20
CA LYS A 82 5.25 3.04 22.90
C LYS A 82 5.95 1.98 22.04
N GLY A 83 5.46 1.76 20.83
CA GLY A 83 5.96 0.76 19.91
C GLY A 83 5.47 1.04 18.50
N ALA A 84 5.97 0.26 17.54
CA ALA A 84 5.65 0.41 16.13
C ALA A 84 5.18 -0.92 15.53
N VAL A 85 4.18 -0.86 14.66
CA VAL A 85 3.78 -1.98 13.79
C VAL A 85 4.29 -1.70 12.39
N LEU A 86 5.14 -2.59 11.88
CA LEU A 86 5.71 -2.49 10.54
C LEU A 86 5.17 -3.61 9.69
N ASP A 87 4.48 -3.24 8.61
CA ASP A 87 4.04 -4.14 7.54
C ASP A 87 4.97 -4.00 6.32
N GLY A 88 5.39 -5.16 5.79
CA GLY A 88 6.27 -5.33 4.64
C GLY A 88 6.67 -6.80 4.44
N ARG A 89 7.39 -7.10 3.36
CA ARG A 89 7.72 -8.48 2.94
C ARG A 89 8.84 -9.14 3.75
N ASP A 90 9.79 -8.35 4.25
CA ASP A 90 11.02 -8.83 4.90
C ASP A 90 11.31 -8.09 6.21
N VAL A 91 10.25 -7.59 6.86
CA VAL A 91 10.39 -6.84 8.10
C VAL A 91 11.03 -7.71 9.19
N GLY A 92 10.50 -8.91 9.43
CA GLY A 92 10.99 -9.80 10.49
C GLY A 92 12.31 -10.52 10.17
N THR A 93 12.83 -10.41 8.95
CA THR A 93 14.05 -11.11 8.49
C THR A 93 15.22 -10.15 8.23
N VAL A 94 14.95 -8.91 7.79
CA VAL A 94 16.01 -7.96 7.37
C VAL A 94 15.90 -6.63 8.12
N VAL A 95 14.70 -6.04 8.17
CA VAL A 95 14.52 -4.70 8.75
C VAL A 95 14.66 -4.74 10.26
N CYS A 96 13.83 -5.56 10.91
CA CYS A 96 13.74 -5.77 12.35
C CYS A 96 13.88 -7.27 12.68
N PRO A 97 15.07 -7.86 12.50
CA PRO A 97 15.31 -9.27 12.82
C PRO A 97 15.16 -9.59 14.32
N ASP A 98 15.23 -8.59 15.18
CA ASP A 98 15.09 -8.76 16.64
C ASP A 98 13.73 -8.28 17.16
N ALA A 99 12.72 -8.13 16.29
CA ALA A 99 11.38 -7.69 16.69
C ALA A 99 10.76 -8.60 17.76
N ASP A 100 10.12 -8.01 18.77
CA ASP A 100 9.53 -8.73 19.92
C ASP A 100 8.50 -9.78 19.50
N ALA A 101 7.71 -9.45 18.47
CA ALA A 101 6.73 -10.32 17.85
C ALA A 101 6.81 -10.21 16.33
N LYS A 102 6.70 -11.35 15.64
CA LYS A 102 6.75 -11.44 14.18
C LYS A 102 5.57 -12.26 13.68
N LEU A 103 4.85 -11.71 12.72
CA LEU A 103 3.71 -12.34 12.08
C LEU A 103 4.04 -12.50 10.59
N PHE A 104 3.85 -13.70 10.05
CA PHE A 104 3.84 -13.97 8.63
C PHE A 104 2.41 -14.28 8.22
N VAL A 105 1.69 -13.27 7.73
CA VAL A 105 0.29 -13.40 7.35
C VAL A 105 0.20 -13.97 5.94
N THR A 106 -0.54 -15.07 5.78
CA THR A 106 -0.75 -15.75 4.50
C THR A 106 -2.24 -16.01 4.26
N ALA A 107 -2.57 -16.35 3.01
CA ALA A 107 -3.85 -16.86 2.59
C ALA A 107 -3.70 -17.52 1.21
N SER A 108 -4.61 -18.43 0.87
CA SER A 108 -4.69 -19.00 -0.47
C SER A 108 -4.74 -17.91 -1.55
N LEU A 109 -4.15 -18.21 -2.70
CA LEU A 109 -4.10 -17.26 -3.82
C LEU A 109 -5.51 -16.88 -4.28
N GLU A 110 -6.42 -17.85 -4.27
CA GLU A 110 -7.82 -17.71 -4.66
C GLU A 110 -8.57 -16.75 -3.72
N VAL A 111 -8.40 -16.90 -2.40
CA VAL A 111 -9.02 -15.99 -1.42
C VAL A 111 -8.47 -14.58 -1.55
N ARG A 112 -7.16 -14.43 -1.73
CA ARG A 112 -6.54 -13.11 -1.94
C ARG A 112 -7.05 -12.45 -3.22
N ALA A 113 -7.18 -13.20 -4.31
CA ALA A 113 -7.73 -12.69 -5.57
C ALA A 113 -9.20 -12.28 -5.44
N ARG A 114 -10.03 -13.06 -4.74
CA ARG A 114 -11.44 -12.70 -4.47
C ARG A 114 -11.55 -11.43 -3.63
N ARG A 115 -10.80 -11.32 -2.53
CA ARG A 115 -10.76 -10.12 -1.68
C ARG A 115 -10.34 -8.89 -2.49
N ARG A 116 -9.29 -9.03 -3.31
CA ARG A 116 -8.81 -7.95 -4.17
C ARG A 116 -9.82 -7.52 -5.23
N LEU A 117 -10.51 -8.47 -5.85
CA LEU A 117 -11.57 -8.15 -6.81
C LEU A 117 -12.71 -7.38 -6.15
N ALA A 118 -13.15 -7.81 -4.96
CA ALA A 118 -14.17 -7.11 -4.20
C ALA A 118 -13.77 -5.66 -3.88
N GLU A 119 -12.53 -5.43 -3.44
CA GLU A 119 -11.99 -4.08 -3.22
C GLU A 119 -12.03 -3.22 -4.49
N LEU A 120 -11.68 -3.79 -5.65
CA LEU A 120 -11.65 -3.06 -6.92
C LEU A 120 -13.06 -2.67 -7.38
N VAL A 121 -14.02 -3.61 -7.30
CA VAL A 121 -15.42 -3.37 -7.64
C VAL A 121 -16.05 -2.31 -6.73
N GLU A 122 -15.73 -2.33 -5.44
CA GLU A 122 -16.20 -1.34 -4.47
C GLU A 122 -15.66 0.06 -4.81
N VAL A 123 -14.35 0.18 -5.04
CA VAL A 123 -13.72 1.46 -5.42
C VAL A 123 -14.29 2.01 -6.73
N GLU A 124 -14.50 1.16 -7.73
CA GLU A 124 -15.08 1.57 -9.01
C GLU A 124 -16.53 2.06 -8.83
N SER A 125 -17.33 1.33 -8.06
CA SER A 125 -18.72 1.71 -7.75
C SER A 125 -18.78 3.08 -7.07
N MET A 126 -17.89 3.35 -6.11
CA MET A 126 -17.80 4.66 -5.44
C MET A 126 -17.43 5.79 -6.42
N GLN A 127 -16.50 5.53 -7.34
CA GLN A 127 -16.09 6.52 -8.35
C GLN A 127 -17.23 6.84 -9.32
N GLN A 128 -17.97 5.82 -9.78
CA GLN A 128 -19.11 6.01 -10.66
C GLN A 128 -20.23 6.82 -9.97
N GLN A 129 -20.52 6.54 -8.70
CA GLN A 129 -21.49 7.31 -7.92
C GLN A 129 -21.08 8.78 -7.75
N GLN A 130 -19.80 9.05 -7.46
CA GLN A 130 -19.30 10.42 -7.35
C GLN A 130 -19.37 11.18 -8.68
N GLN A 131 -19.05 10.53 -9.80
CA GLN A 131 -19.16 11.14 -11.12
C GLN A 131 -20.61 11.47 -11.48
N GLN A 132 -21.55 10.56 -11.19
CA GLN A 132 -22.98 10.80 -11.43
C GLN A 132 -23.50 11.96 -10.57
N GLN A 133 -23.11 12.04 -9.29
CA GLN A 133 -23.48 13.15 -8.41
C GLN A 133 -22.92 14.49 -8.92
N GLN A 134 -21.67 14.53 -9.37
CA GLN A 134 -21.07 15.74 -9.94
C GLN A 134 -21.77 16.18 -11.23
N GLN A 135 -22.13 15.24 -12.11
CA GLN A 135 -22.88 15.53 -13.33
C GLN A 135 -24.28 16.08 -13.02
N GLN A 136 -24.99 15.50 -12.06
CA GLN A 136 -26.30 15.99 -11.64
C GLN A 136 -26.22 17.40 -11.04
N GLN A 137 -25.21 17.68 -10.19
CA GLN A 137 -25.00 19.01 -9.63
C GLN A 137 -24.69 20.05 -10.72
N GLN A 138 -23.86 19.70 -11.71
CA GLN A 138 -23.57 20.59 -12.84
C GLN A 138 -24.81 20.88 -13.69
N GLN A 139 -25.64 19.87 -13.96
CA GLN A 139 -26.90 20.05 -14.70
C GLN A 139 -27.89 20.94 -13.95
N GLN A 140 -28.03 20.77 -12.63
CA GLN A 140 -28.90 21.63 -11.80
C GLN A 140 -28.40 23.09 -11.79
N GLN A 141 -27.09 23.31 -11.68
CA GLN A 141 -26.51 24.67 -11.76
C GLN A 141 -26.74 25.32 -13.12
N GLN A 142 -26.65 24.58 -14.22
CA GLN A 142 -26.93 25.09 -15.56
C GLN A 142 -28.40 25.46 -15.75
N GLN A 143 -29.34 24.66 -15.21
CA GLN A 143 -30.78 24.97 -15.27
C GLN A 143 -31.12 26.24 -14.47
N GLN A 144 -30.56 26.40 -13.26
CA GLN A 144 -30.78 27.61 -12.45
C GLN A 144 -30.20 28.89 -13.09
N GLN A 145 -29.10 28.79 -13.83
CA GLN A 145 -28.52 29.92 -14.57
C GLN A 145 -29.36 30.32 -15.79
N GLN A 146 -30.04 29.37 -16.45
CA GLN A 146 -30.93 29.65 -17.57
C GLN A 146 -32.26 30.29 -17.12
N GLU A 147 -32.77 29.95 -15.94
CA GLU A 147 -34.01 30.55 -15.39
C GLU A 147 -33.80 31.95 -14.80
N GLY A 148 -32.58 32.31 -14.39
CA GLY A 148 -32.24 33.63 -13.82
C GLY A 148 -31.74 34.70 -14.80
N GLY A 149 -31.52 34.36 -16.08
CA GLY A 149 -30.82 35.21 -17.05
C GLY A 149 -31.60 35.44 -18.35
N GLY A 150 -32.52 36.40 -18.34
CA GLY A 150 -33.07 36.98 -19.56
C GLY A 150 -32.01 37.73 -20.36
N THR A 151 -31.82 37.28 -21.61
CA THR A 151 -31.12 37.90 -22.76
C THR A 151 -29.60 38.16 -22.63
N ALA A 152 -28.81 37.26 -23.22
CA ALA A 152 -27.88 37.59 -24.31
C ALA A 152 -27.40 36.29 -24.99
N ALA A 153 -27.62 36.20 -26.30
CA ALA A 153 -27.10 35.15 -27.15
C ALA A 153 -25.64 35.45 -27.53
N ALA A 154 -24.78 34.42 -27.54
CA ALA A 154 -23.63 34.36 -28.43
C ALA A 154 -23.22 32.90 -28.66
N ALA A 155 -23.14 32.54 -29.93
CA ALA A 155 -22.75 31.24 -30.43
C ALA A 155 -21.31 30.88 -30.03
N ALA A 156 -21.11 29.64 -29.59
CA ALA A 156 -19.81 29.00 -29.51
C ALA A 156 -19.88 27.63 -30.20
N THR A 157 -19.11 27.49 -31.27
CA THR A 157 -18.90 26.27 -32.05
C THR A 157 -18.35 25.14 -31.16
N PRO A 158 -18.82 23.89 -31.28
CA PRO A 158 -18.26 22.78 -30.52
C PRO A 158 -16.96 22.32 -31.19
N THR A 159 -15.82 22.65 -30.61
CA THR A 159 -14.56 21.96 -30.91
C THR A 159 -14.58 20.61 -30.21
N ALA A 160 -14.68 19.55 -31.02
CA ALA A 160 -14.34 18.19 -30.63
C ALA A 160 -12.88 18.14 -30.18
N GLY A 161 -12.61 17.64 -28.98
CA GLY A 161 -11.24 17.57 -28.46
C GLY A 161 -11.17 17.15 -27.01
N GLY A 162 -11.36 15.86 -26.76
CA GLY A 162 -11.17 15.27 -25.45
C GLY A 162 -11.63 13.83 -25.48
N ALA A 163 -10.78 12.97 -26.05
CA ALA A 163 -10.94 11.52 -25.96
C ALA A 163 -11.13 11.16 -24.48
N GLY A 164 -12.37 10.89 -24.08
CA GLY A 164 -12.66 10.25 -22.83
C GLY A 164 -11.87 8.95 -22.84
N ALA A 165 -10.85 8.88 -21.98
CA ALA A 165 -10.16 7.65 -21.69
C ALA A 165 -11.25 6.63 -21.33
N GLY A 166 -11.48 5.68 -22.24
CA GLY A 166 -12.55 4.71 -22.10
C GLY A 166 -12.42 4.05 -20.75
N ALA A 167 -13.50 4.08 -19.96
CA ALA A 167 -13.59 3.32 -18.74
C ALA A 167 -13.37 1.85 -19.13
N SER A 168 -12.16 1.33 -18.89
CA SER A 168 -11.89 -0.08 -19.05
C SER A 168 -12.80 -0.81 -18.07
N ALA A 169 -13.53 -1.81 -18.56
CA ALA A 169 -14.40 -2.64 -17.72
C ALA A 169 -13.63 -3.15 -16.48
N PRO A 170 -14.34 -3.40 -15.35
CA PRO A 170 -13.74 -3.97 -14.15
C PRO A 170 -12.90 -5.20 -14.50
N PRO A 171 -11.73 -5.39 -13.86
CA PRO A 171 -10.92 -6.55 -14.10
C PRO A 171 -11.67 -7.82 -13.71
N THR A 172 -11.52 -8.89 -14.49
CA THR A 172 -12.12 -10.18 -14.18
C THR A 172 -11.36 -10.88 -13.05
N TYR A 173 -12.01 -11.84 -12.39
CA TYR A 173 -11.36 -12.70 -11.39
C TYR A 173 -10.09 -13.35 -11.93
N GLU A 174 -10.12 -13.83 -13.17
CA GLU A 174 -8.98 -14.50 -13.82
C GLU A 174 -7.80 -13.54 -14.05
N GLN A 175 -8.09 -12.29 -14.44
CA GLN A 175 -7.06 -11.25 -14.60
C GLN A 175 -6.42 -10.93 -13.25
N VAL A 176 -7.22 -10.74 -12.20
CA VAL A 176 -6.71 -10.49 -10.84
C VAL A 176 -5.88 -11.68 -10.35
N LEU A 177 -6.37 -12.91 -10.54
CA LEU A 177 -5.68 -14.13 -10.14
C LEU A 177 -4.33 -14.29 -10.83
N SER A 178 -4.27 -14.07 -12.16
CA SER A 178 -3.02 -14.13 -12.93
C SER A 178 -2.02 -13.08 -12.46
N ALA A 179 -2.45 -11.82 -12.35
CA ALA A 179 -1.60 -10.72 -11.91
C ALA A 179 -1.04 -10.95 -10.49
N MET A 180 -1.85 -11.49 -9.59
CA MET A 180 -1.40 -11.85 -8.25
C MET A 180 -0.39 -13.00 -8.26
N ARG A 181 -0.62 -14.04 -9.07
CA ARG A 181 0.32 -15.17 -9.22
C ARG A 181 1.68 -14.71 -9.73
N GLU A 182 1.70 -13.88 -10.77
CA GLU A 182 2.94 -13.34 -11.34
C GLU A 182 3.70 -12.47 -10.34
N ARG A 183 2.97 -11.64 -9.57
CA ARG A 183 3.56 -10.83 -8.51
C ARG A 183 4.17 -11.69 -7.42
N ASP A 184 3.47 -12.73 -6.96
CA ASP A 184 4.00 -13.63 -5.93
C ASP A 184 5.23 -14.39 -6.42
N ALA A 185 5.21 -14.88 -7.66
CA ALA A 185 6.36 -15.55 -8.28
C ALA A 185 7.58 -14.62 -8.34
N ARG A 186 7.39 -13.38 -8.81
CA ARG A 186 8.47 -12.37 -8.80
C ARG A 186 8.98 -12.08 -7.40
N ASP A 187 8.09 -11.99 -6.42
CA ASP A 187 8.43 -11.62 -5.05
C ASP A 187 9.11 -12.76 -4.27
N ALA A 188 8.80 -14.01 -4.60
CA ALA A 188 9.48 -15.19 -4.08
C ALA A 188 10.87 -15.42 -4.72
N ALA A 189 11.02 -15.07 -6.00
CA ALA A 189 12.27 -15.26 -6.75
C ALA A 189 13.33 -14.17 -6.51
N ARG A 190 13.04 -13.14 -5.71
CA ARG A 190 13.97 -12.02 -5.49
C ARG A 190 15.24 -12.49 -4.78
N ALA A 191 16.39 -12.13 -5.34
CA ALA A 191 17.68 -12.32 -4.69
C ALA A 191 17.81 -11.47 -3.41
N ALA A 192 17.31 -10.22 -3.45
CA ALA A 192 17.24 -9.35 -2.29
C ALA A 192 15.89 -9.49 -1.58
N ALA A 193 15.91 -9.82 -0.29
CA ALA A 193 14.73 -9.90 0.58
C ALA A 193 13.61 -10.81 0.04
N PRO A 194 13.89 -12.11 -0.15
CA PRO A 194 12.88 -13.06 -0.61
C PRO A 194 11.71 -13.15 0.38
N LEU A 195 10.49 -13.30 -0.13
CA LEU A 195 9.29 -13.46 0.68
C LEU A 195 9.31 -14.80 1.44
N ARG A 196 9.81 -14.80 2.67
CA ARG A 196 9.88 -15.99 3.53
C ARG A 196 9.59 -15.62 4.99
N PRO A 197 8.94 -16.52 5.76
CA PRO A 197 8.76 -16.32 7.19
C PRO A 197 10.12 -16.31 7.90
N ALA A 198 10.27 -15.47 8.93
CA ALA A 198 11.38 -15.59 9.87
C ALA A 198 11.23 -16.88 10.69
N GLY A 199 12.33 -17.45 11.16
CA GLY A 199 12.32 -18.74 11.89
C GLY A 199 11.48 -18.73 13.17
N ASP A 200 11.30 -17.56 13.79
CA ASP A 200 10.52 -17.32 15.00
C ASP A 200 9.17 -16.60 14.73
N ALA A 201 8.78 -16.43 13.47
CA ALA A 201 7.50 -15.81 13.12
C ALA A 201 6.32 -16.78 13.31
N LEU A 202 5.21 -16.25 13.82
CA LEU A 202 3.92 -16.95 13.73
C LEU A 202 3.42 -16.86 12.28
N VAL A 203 3.31 -18.01 11.62
CA VAL A 203 2.59 -18.13 10.35
C VAL A 203 1.10 -18.09 10.64
N LEU A 204 0.43 -17.02 10.22
CA LEU A 204 -1.01 -16.81 10.39
C LEU A 204 -1.70 -16.99 9.04
N ASP A 205 -2.31 -18.16 8.84
CA ASP A 205 -3.16 -18.40 7.67
C ASP A 205 -4.54 -17.78 7.89
N THR A 206 -4.92 -16.87 6.99
CA THR A 206 -6.18 -16.13 7.02
C THR A 206 -7.15 -16.58 5.94
N THR A 207 -6.91 -17.72 5.29
CA THR A 207 -7.76 -18.28 4.21
C THR A 207 -9.22 -18.36 4.66
N ASP A 208 -9.47 -18.94 5.83
CA ASP A 208 -10.81 -19.16 6.38
C ASP A 208 -11.14 -18.24 7.57
N LEU A 209 -10.31 -17.21 7.80
CA LEU A 209 -10.53 -16.25 8.89
C LEU A 209 -11.26 -15.00 8.41
N THR A 210 -12.15 -14.49 9.24
CA THR A 210 -12.66 -13.12 9.12
C THR A 210 -11.57 -12.11 9.52
N ILE A 211 -11.80 -10.83 9.25
CA ILE A 211 -10.89 -9.75 9.67
C ILE A 211 -10.73 -9.75 11.19
N GLU A 212 -11.83 -9.89 11.92
CA GLU A 212 -11.88 -9.93 13.38
C GLU A 212 -11.15 -11.16 13.92
N GLY A 213 -11.33 -12.32 13.30
CA GLY A 213 -10.63 -13.56 13.67
C GLY A 213 -9.12 -13.47 13.47
N ALA A 214 -8.69 -12.93 12.32
CA ALA A 214 -7.27 -12.71 12.05
C ALA A 214 -6.66 -11.69 13.03
N LEU A 215 -7.37 -10.60 13.33
CA LEU A 215 -6.94 -9.60 14.30
C LEU A 215 -6.81 -10.20 15.71
N ALA A 216 -7.81 -10.97 16.15
CA ALA A 216 -7.78 -11.63 17.46
C ALA A 216 -6.59 -12.59 17.58
N ALA A 217 -6.32 -13.39 16.55
CA ALA A 217 -5.18 -14.30 16.53
C ALA A 217 -3.84 -13.54 16.59
N ALA A 218 -3.71 -12.44 15.83
CA ALA A 218 -2.53 -11.59 15.85
C ALA A 218 -2.30 -10.95 17.23
N LEU A 219 -3.33 -10.38 17.84
CA LEU A 219 -3.25 -9.77 19.18
C LEU A 219 -2.87 -10.79 20.25
N ALA A 220 -3.51 -11.97 20.24
CA ALA A 220 -3.20 -13.04 21.19
C ALA A 220 -1.72 -13.48 21.10
N HIS A 221 -1.15 -13.50 19.90
CA HIS A 221 0.27 -13.79 19.71
C HIS A 221 1.17 -12.69 20.28
N VAL A 222 0.90 -11.43 19.95
CA VAL A 222 1.67 -10.27 20.42
C VAL A 222 1.66 -10.21 21.94
N GLU A 223 0.50 -10.38 22.57
CA GLU A 223 0.39 -10.41 24.02
C GLU A 223 1.18 -11.55 24.66
N ARG A 224 1.13 -12.75 24.07
CA ARG A 224 1.91 -13.90 24.54
C ARG A 224 3.41 -13.61 24.52
N ARG A 225 3.90 -12.97 23.44
CA ARG A 225 5.31 -12.57 23.29
C ARG A 225 5.69 -11.49 24.31
N ALA A 226 4.86 -10.48 24.49
CA ALA A 226 5.07 -9.42 25.48
C ALA A 226 5.14 -9.98 26.92
N ARG A 227 4.23 -10.90 27.28
CA ARG A 227 4.25 -11.59 28.59
C ARG A 227 5.52 -12.42 28.79
N ALA A 228 5.94 -13.18 27.77
CA ALA A 228 7.17 -13.98 27.84
C ALA A 228 8.42 -13.10 28.02
N ALA A 229 8.52 -11.99 27.30
CA ALA A 229 9.61 -11.02 27.45
C ALA A 229 9.66 -10.41 28.86
N ALA A 230 8.50 -9.99 29.39
CA ALA A 230 8.40 -9.44 30.75
C ALA A 230 8.79 -10.46 31.84
N ALA A 231 8.41 -11.73 31.68
CA ALA A 231 8.78 -12.81 32.58
C ALA A 231 10.31 -13.06 32.57
N ALA A 232 10.93 -13.08 31.39
CA ALA A 232 12.38 -13.26 31.24
C ALA A 232 13.18 -12.10 31.86
N ALA A 233 12.72 -10.86 31.72
CA ALA A 233 13.35 -9.70 32.37
C ALA A 233 13.27 -9.77 33.91
N SER A 234 12.15 -10.31 34.43
CA SER A 234 11.90 -10.44 35.87
C SER A 234 12.69 -11.57 36.55
N SER A 235 13.13 -12.58 35.79
CA SER A 235 13.99 -13.66 36.30
C SER A 235 15.47 -13.29 36.26
N ALA A 236 15.92 -12.53 35.25
CA ALA A 236 17.30 -12.07 35.13
C ALA A 236 17.72 -11.09 36.25
N GLY A 237 16.78 -10.32 36.82
CA GLY A 237 17.06 -9.35 37.88
C GLY A 237 17.15 -9.90 39.31
N ARG A 238 16.94 -11.21 39.54
CA ARG A 238 16.92 -11.81 40.90
C ARG A 238 18.16 -12.65 41.24
N GLY A 239 19.17 -12.66 40.38
CA GLY A 239 20.42 -13.40 40.58
C GLY A 239 21.60 -12.46 40.80
N PHE A 240 21.68 -11.82 41.97
CA PHE A 240 22.88 -11.20 42.53
C PHE A 240 22.82 -11.26 44.05
#